data_AF-A0A3C0ZU68-F1
#
_entry.id   AF-A0A3C0ZU68-F1
#
_cell.length_a   1.000
_cell.length_b   1.000
_cell.length_c   1.000
_cell.angle_alpha   90.00
_cell.angle_beta   90.00
_cell.angle_gamma   90.00
#
_symmetry.space_group_name_H-M   'P 1'
#
loop_
_entity.id
_entity.type
_entity.pdbx_description
1 polymer ?
#
loop_
_entity_poly.entity_id
_entity_poly.type
_entity_poly.pdbx_seq_one_letter_code
_entity_poly.pdbx_strand_id
1 'polypeptide(L)'
;MPAAAADSENPAAVSSNDLCIRIRMRLAKYGPMKFIGHLELMRFLQKCLRRTDIDVHYSDGITPRMIMHTAMPLGLGLESTGEYVDIEIGSPVSTDHALSQLRPLMPEGLEILDFRQIGEAVPEGGGTAKKPEKAMSVVAAAEYAVRFRDSFAAQEKAGAGAARGGDFAFLPDNWKEILLSFTGQDQILWTKETKKGFRTLDMKPLVYDFSIGADDT
;
A
#
# COMPACT_ATOMS: atom_id res chain seq x y z
N MET A 1 -12.00 60.40 -22.38
CA MET A 1 -12.80 59.44 -21.61
C MET A 1 -12.29 58.03 -21.92
N PRO A 2 -12.24 57.12 -20.93
CA PRO A 2 -11.41 55.92 -20.94
C PRO A 2 -12.07 54.73 -21.66
N ALA A 3 -11.23 53.75 -22.02
CA ALA A 3 -11.57 52.48 -22.63
C ALA A 3 -11.90 51.39 -21.59
N ALA A 4 -12.87 50.52 -21.89
CA ALA A 4 -13.14 49.17 -21.35
C ALA A 4 -14.50 48.71 -21.92
N ALA A 5 -14.82 47.46 -22.24
CA ALA A 5 -14.08 46.21 -22.32
C ALA A 5 -14.82 45.34 -23.35
N ALA A 6 -14.10 44.50 -24.08
CA ALA A 6 -14.68 43.49 -24.95
C ALA A 6 -15.32 42.40 -24.08
N ASP A 7 -16.61 42.12 -24.31
CA ASP A 7 -17.27 40.92 -23.84
C ASP A 7 -16.64 39.72 -24.55
N SER A 8 -15.68 39.06 -23.89
CA SER A 8 -15.22 37.74 -24.30
C SER A 8 -16.22 36.72 -23.77
N GLU A 9 -17.04 36.18 -24.66
CA GLU A 9 -17.75 34.92 -24.49
C GLU A 9 -16.80 33.87 -23.90
N ASN A 10 -17.05 33.46 -22.66
CA ASN A 10 -16.44 32.26 -22.12
C ASN A 10 -17.36 31.08 -22.49
N PRO A 11 -16.96 30.18 -23.39
CA PRO A 11 -17.79 29.03 -23.70
C PRO A 11 -17.74 28.12 -22.47
N ALA A 12 -18.83 28.09 -21.72
CA ALA A 12 -19.12 27.01 -20.80
C ALA A 12 -19.24 25.72 -21.62
N ALA A 13 -18.11 25.07 -21.87
CA ALA A 13 -18.06 23.69 -22.32
C ALA A 13 -18.42 22.79 -21.12
N VAL A 14 -19.70 22.80 -20.76
CA VAL A 14 -20.30 21.73 -19.96
C VAL A 14 -20.68 20.63 -20.95
N SER A 15 -19.80 19.65 -21.14
CA SER A 15 -20.21 18.32 -21.58
C SER A 15 -19.11 17.29 -21.28
N SER A 16 -19.07 16.80 -20.05
CA SER A 16 -18.43 15.54 -19.72
C SER A 16 -19.48 14.67 -19.03
N ASN A 17 -19.58 13.42 -19.45
CA ASN A 17 -20.28 12.42 -18.66
C ASN A 17 -19.49 12.28 -17.35
N ASP A 18 -20.00 12.80 -16.24
CA ASP A 18 -19.33 12.76 -14.94
C ASP A 18 -19.35 11.32 -14.40
N LEU A 19 -18.35 10.53 -14.80
CA LEU A 19 -18.16 9.15 -14.36
C LEU A 19 -17.15 9.10 -13.21
N CYS A 20 -17.42 8.30 -12.21
CA CYS A 20 -16.48 7.86 -11.20
C CYS A 20 -16.07 6.42 -11.53
N ILE A 21 -14.82 6.27 -11.98
CA ILE A 21 -14.21 4.98 -12.28
C ILE A 21 -13.17 4.70 -11.20
N ARG A 22 -13.29 3.53 -10.55
CA ARG A 22 -12.30 3.12 -9.56
C ARG A 22 -11.20 2.33 -10.22
N ILE A 23 -9.97 2.72 -9.91
CA ILE A 23 -8.77 2.03 -10.33
C ILE A 23 -8.10 1.42 -9.10
N ARG A 24 -7.61 0.19 -9.24
CA ARG A 24 -6.61 -0.41 -8.35
C ARG A 24 -5.26 -0.41 -9.04
N MET A 25 -4.35 0.35 -8.48
CA MET A 25 -2.94 0.39 -8.86
C MET A 25 -2.15 -0.55 -7.96
N ARG A 26 -1.25 -1.33 -8.56
CA ARG A 26 -0.30 -2.20 -7.84
C ARG A 26 1.10 -1.63 -7.96
N LEU A 27 1.83 -1.55 -6.85
CA LEU A 27 3.19 -1.02 -6.82
C LEU A 27 4.16 -1.90 -6.02
N ALA A 28 5.43 -1.83 -6.39
CA ALA A 28 6.55 -2.36 -5.60
C ALA A 28 7.35 -1.20 -4.99
N LYS A 29 7.85 -1.41 -3.78
CA LYS A 29 8.68 -0.48 -3.01
C LYS A 29 9.84 -1.25 -2.40
N TYR A 30 11.06 -0.97 -2.83
CA TYR A 30 12.27 -1.69 -2.46
C TYR A 30 13.50 -0.78 -2.42
N GLY A 31 14.64 -1.29 -1.96
CA GLY A 31 15.89 -0.55 -1.95
C GLY A 31 15.81 0.73 -1.11
N PRO A 32 16.33 1.88 -1.58
CA PRO A 32 16.30 3.14 -0.83
C PRO A 32 14.89 3.59 -0.47
N MET A 33 13.88 3.26 -1.29
CA MET A 33 12.50 3.67 -1.06
C MET A 33 11.90 3.06 0.20
N LYS A 34 12.48 1.98 0.78
CA LYS A 34 11.97 1.41 2.03
C LYS A 34 11.95 2.39 3.20
N PHE A 35 12.81 3.40 3.17
CA PHE A 35 12.91 4.46 4.18
C PHE A 35 11.95 5.63 3.95
N ILE A 36 11.12 5.57 2.91
CA ILE A 36 10.07 6.56 2.67
C ILE A 36 8.79 6.10 3.38
N GLY A 37 8.30 6.96 4.28
CA GLY A 37 7.07 6.74 5.01
C GLY A 37 5.82 6.86 4.14
N HIS A 38 4.70 6.31 4.63
CA HIS A 38 3.44 6.25 3.91
C HIS A 38 2.94 7.62 3.40
N LEU A 39 2.94 8.65 4.25
CA LEU A 39 2.43 9.98 3.86
C LEU A 39 3.24 10.61 2.72
N GLU A 40 4.55 10.41 2.71
CA GLU A 40 5.41 10.95 1.65
C GLU A 40 5.22 10.20 0.34
N LEU A 41 5.05 8.88 0.40
CA LEU A 41 4.68 8.09 -0.76
C LEU A 41 3.34 8.56 -1.35
N MET A 42 2.32 8.80 -0.52
CA MET A 42 1.02 9.30 -1.00
C MET A 42 1.13 10.68 -1.66
N ARG A 43 1.86 11.62 -1.03
CA ARG A 43 2.11 12.95 -1.62
C ARG A 43 2.88 12.86 -2.94
N PHE A 44 3.83 11.94 -3.03
CA PHE A 44 4.60 11.68 -4.25
C PHE A 44 3.70 11.15 -5.37
N LEU A 45 2.86 10.13 -5.10
CA LEU A 45 1.93 9.59 -6.09
C LEU A 45 0.91 10.63 -6.57
N GLN A 46 0.39 11.47 -5.66
CA GLN A 46 -0.47 12.60 -6.03
C GLN A 46 0.22 13.58 -6.96
N LYS A 47 1.49 13.90 -6.72
CA LYS A 47 2.29 14.77 -7.62
C LYS A 47 2.52 14.11 -8.98
N CYS A 48 2.74 12.79 -9.03
CA CYS A 48 2.91 12.06 -10.27
C CYS A 48 1.63 12.06 -11.10
N LEU A 49 0.49 11.72 -10.49
CA LEU A 49 -0.81 11.74 -11.15
C LEU A 49 -1.16 13.13 -11.71
N ARG A 50 -0.85 14.21 -10.99
CA ARG A 50 -1.01 15.59 -11.49
C ARG A 50 -0.12 15.95 -12.68
N ARG A 51 0.91 15.16 -12.99
CA ARG A 51 1.80 15.35 -14.17
C ARG A 51 1.38 14.51 -15.36
N THR A 52 0.43 13.59 -15.16
CA THR A 52 -0.16 12.78 -16.24
C THR A 52 -1.40 13.45 -16.79
N ASP A 53 -1.89 12.96 -17.91
CA ASP A 53 -3.20 13.30 -18.49
C ASP A 53 -4.36 12.48 -17.90
N ILE A 54 -4.11 11.70 -16.84
CA ILE A 54 -5.14 10.94 -16.14
C ILE A 54 -6.06 11.91 -15.39
N ASP A 55 -7.33 11.87 -15.73
CA ASP A 55 -8.39 12.68 -15.16
C ASP A 55 -8.78 12.18 -13.75
N VAL A 56 -8.06 12.62 -12.70
CA VAL A 56 -8.25 12.11 -11.33
C VAL A 56 -9.32 12.89 -10.56
N HIS A 57 -10.16 12.17 -9.80
CA HIS A 57 -11.19 12.75 -8.92
C HIS A 57 -10.64 13.36 -7.64
N TYR A 58 -11.33 14.41 -7.19
CA TYR A 58 -11.05 15.13 -5.95
C TYR A 58 -12.28 15.15 -5.04
N SER A 59 -12.07 15.29 -3.74
CA SER A 59 -13.14 15.44 -2.75
C SER A 59 -13.85 16.79 -2.85
N ASP A 60 -15.16 16.83 -2.60
CA ASP A 60 -16.05 18.03 -2.63
C ASP A 60 -15.87 19.02 -1.45
N GLY A 61 -14.69 19.07 -0.83
CA GLY A 61 -14.41 19.91 0.34
C GLY A 61 -13.81 21.27 0.00
N ILE A 62 -13.72 22.14 1.02
CA ILE A 62 -13.08 23.48 0.92
C ILE A 62 -11.63 23.39 0.40
N THR A 63 -10.94 22.28 0.70
CA THR A 63 -9.62 21.97 0.14
C THR A 63 -9.70 20.64 -0.58
N PRO A 64 -9.93 20.63 -1.91
CA PRO A 64 -10.05 19.41 -2.69
C PRO A 64 -8.80 18.55 -2.55
N ARG A 65 -8.99 17.29 -2.15
CA ARG A 65 -7.91 16.29 -2.08
C ARG A 65 -8.23 15.16 -3.03
N MET A 66 -7.21 14.70 -3.73
CA MET A 66 -7.29 13.52 -4.58
C MET A 66 -7.81 12.32 -3.77
N ILE A 67 -8.81 11.62 -4.28
CA ILE A 67 -9.37 10.45 -3.63
C ILE A 67 -8.43 9.27 -3.87
N MET A 68 -7.69 8.89 -2.82
CA MET A 68 -6.68 7.84 -2.86
C MET A 68 -6.67 7.06 -1.54
N HIS A 69 -6.69 5.73 -1.62
CA HIS A 69 -6.72 4.84 -0.46
C HIS A 69 -5.74 3.67 -0.64
N THR A 70 -4.87 3.43 0.33
CA THR A 70 -4.01 2.24 0.34
C THR A 70 -4.68 1.07 1.03
N ALA A 71 -4.44 -0.13 0.54
CA ALA A 71 -4.93 -1.37 1.14
C ALA A 71 -4.39 -1.57 2.56
N MET A 72 -3.07 -1.70 2.67
CA MET A 72 -2.34 -1.82 3.92
C MET A 72 -1.07 -0.98 3.78
N PRO A 73 -0.90 0.12 4.52
CA PRO A 73 0.33 0.90 4.45
C PRO A 73 1.54 0.07 4.87
N LEU A 74 2.52 -0.08 3.97
CA LEU A 74 3.79 -0.72 4.30
C LEU A 74 4.54 0.03 5.41
N GLY A 75 5.03 -0.73 6.40
CA GLY A 75 5.86 -0.20 7.49
C GLY A 75 7.17 0.43 7.00
N LEU A 76 7.70 1.36 7.79
CA LEU A 76 9.02 1.95 7.52
C LEU A 76 10.12 0.89 7.60
N GLY A 77 11.04 0.91 6.63
CA GLY A 77 12.14 -0.06 6.56
C GLY A 77 11.76 -1.40 5.90
N LEU A 78 10.49 -1.59 5.54
CA LEU A 78 10.03 -2.78 4.83
C LEU A 78 10.01 -2.55 3.32
N GLU A 79 10.22 -3.65 2.61
CA GLU A 79 10.10 -3.77 1.16
C GLU A 79 8.87 -4.60 0.82
N SER A 80 8.27 -4.35 -0.34
CA SER A 80 7.09 -5.07 -0.81
C SER A 80 7.02 -5.05 -2.33
N THR A 81 6.52 -6.13 -2.91
CA THR A 81 6.29 -6.29 -4.36
C THR A 81 4.81 -6.20 -4.73
N GLY A 82 3.93 -5.92 -3.76
CA GLY A 82 2.49 -6.11 -3.89
C GLY A 82 1.64 -5.13 -3.09
N GLU A 83 2.00 -3.85 -3.11
CA GLU A 83 1.19 -2.80 -2.47
C GLU A 83 0.04 -2.37 -3.38
N TYR A 84 -1.15 -2.20 -2.82
CA TYR A 84 -2.34 -1.79 -3.57
C TYR A 84 -2.83 -0.41 -3.15
N VAL A 85 -3.11 0.42 -4.15
CA VAL A 85 -3.65 1.77 -3.99
C VAL A 85 -4.88 1.91 -4.88
N ASP A 86 -6.01 2.23 -4.28
CA ASP A 86 -7.23 2.56 -4.99
C ASP A 86 -7.29 4.08 -5.24
N ILE A 87 -7.62 4.48 -6.46
CA ILE A 87 -7.90 5.87 -6.86
C ILE A 87 -9.22 5.96 -7.62
N GLU A 88 -9.78 7.16 -7.74
CA GLU A 88 -10.97 7.44 -8.54
C GLU A 88 -10.61 8.37 -9.71
N ILE A 89 -11.10 8.08 -10.92
CA ILE A 89 -10.85 8.86 -12.15
C ILE A 89 -12.16 9.19 -12.88
N GLY A 90 -12.18 10.32 -13.60
CA GLY A 90 -13.31 10.90 -14.32
C GLY A 90 -13.57 10.29 -15.70
N SER A 91 -12.51 9.80 -16.32
CA SER A 91 -12.53 9.34 -17.71
C SER A 91 -11.85 7.98 -17.85
N PRO A 92 -12.37 7.06 -18.70
CA PRO A 92 -11.72 5.77 -18.94
C PRO A 92 -10.29 5.94 -19.46
N VAL A 93 -9.36 5.17 -18.90
CA VAL A 93 -7.96 5.13 -19.34
C VAL A 93 -7.53 3.68 -19.49
N SER A 94 -6.79 3.38 -20.57
CA SER A 94 -6.23 2.04 -20.74
C SER A 94 -5.06 1.83 -19.78
N THR A 95 -4.87 0.59 -19.32
CA THR A 95 -3.75 0.21 -18.45
C THR A 95 -2.42 0.59 -19.09
N ASP A 96 -2.22 0.29 -20.38
CA ASP A 96 -0.96 0.57 -21.08
C ASP A 96 -0.66 2.07 -21.15
N HIS A 97 -1.68 2.90 -21.42
CA HIS A 97 -1.53 4.36 -21.43
C HIS A 97 -1.14 4.87 -20.05
N ALA A 98 -1.88 4.48 -19.01
CA ALA A 98 -1.59 4.90 -17.63
C ALA A 98 -0.18 4.48 -17.18
N LEU A 99 0.23 3.26 -17.49
CA LEU A 99 1.58 2.77 -17.17
C LEU A 99 2.67 3.52 -17.96
N SER A 100 2.44 3.85 -19.23
CA SER A 100 3.38 4.63 -20.05
C SER A 100 3.62 6.04 -19.51
N GLN A 101 2.62 6.65 -18.89
CA GLN A 101 2.70 7.98 -18.26
C GLN A 101 3.33 7.92 -16.86
N LEU A 102 2.98 6.91 -16.05
CA LEU A 102 3.39 6.83 -14.65
C LEU A 102 4.80 6.27 -14.45
N ARG A 103 5.17 5.20 -15.16
CA ARG A 103 6.46 4.51 -14.94
C ARG A 103 7.69 5.43 -15.12
N PRO A 104 7.75 6.32 -16.13
CA PRO A 104 8.89 7.24 -16.29
C PRO A 104 9.06 8.24 -15.15
N LEU A 105 8.03 8.45 -14.32
CA LEU A 105 8.06 9.36 -13.17
C LEU A 105 8.63 8.69 -11.90
N MET A 106 8.75 7.36 -11.89
CA MET A 106 9.12 6.62 -10.69
C MET A 106 10.64 6.70 -10.44
N PRO A 107 11.07 7.00 -9.20
CA PRO A 107 12.47 6.91 -8.83
C PRO A 107 12.90 5.44 -8.70
N GLU A 108 14.21 5.22 -8.63
CA GLU A 108 14.77 3.92 -8.26
C GLU A 108 14.16 3.41 -6.95
N GLY A 109 13.77 2.13 -6.93
CA GLY A 109 13.16 1.50 -5.76
C GLY A 109 11.65 1.67 -5.64
N LEU A 110 10.99 2.34 -6.60
CA LEU A 110 9.53 2.40 -6.69
C LEU A 110 9.10 2.00 -8.10
N GLU A 111 8.08 1.15 -8.21
CA GLU A 111 7.58 0.70 -9.52
C GLU A 111 6.06 0.63 -9.53
N ILE A 112 5.43 1.14 -10.60
CA ILE A 112 4.02 0.87 -10.88
C ILE A 112 3.92 -0.38 -11.75
N LEU A 113 3.41 -1.44 -11.15
CA LEU A 113 3.35 -2.77 -11.74
C LEU A 113 2.06 -2.96 -12.54
N ASP A 114 0.95 -2.39 -12.07
CA ASP A 114 -0.36 -2.57 -12.68
C ASP A 114 -1.29 -1.39 -12.40
N PHE A 115 -2.28 -1.18 -13.27
CA PHE A 115 -3.27 -0.12 -13.17
C PHE A 115 -4.59 -0.61 -13.80
N ARG A 116 -5.54 -1.05 -12.97
CA ARG A 116 -6.76 -1.70 -13.47
C ARG A 116 -8.02 -1.04 -12.96
N GLN A 117 -9.00 -0.87 -13.84
CA GLN A 117 -10.36 -0.58 -13.42
C GLN A 117 -10.91 -1.75 -12.59
N ILE A 118 -11.55 -1.41 -11.47
CA ILE A 118 -12.30 -2.33 -10.63
C ILE A 118 -13.77 -1.93 -10.65
N GLY A 119 -14.66 -2.91 -10.87
CA GLY A 119 -16.09 -2.69 -10.94
C GLY A 119 -16.54 -1.81 -12.13
N GLU A 120 -17.81 -1.44 -12.09
CA GLU A 120 -18.45 -0.62 -13.12
C GLU A 120 -18.18 0.87 -12.86
N ALA A 121 -18.13 1.64 -13.95
CA ALA A 121 -18.15 3.10 -13.89
C ALA A 121 -19.52 3.55 -13.35
N VAL A 122 -19.53 4.46 -12.38
CA VAL A 122 -20.78 5.00 -11.82
C VAL A 122 -20.88 6.49 -12.10
N PRO A 123 -22.07 7.08 -12.27
CA PRO A 123 -22.18 8.53 -12.32
C PRO A 123 -21.68 9.18 -11.01
N GLU A 124 -21.07 10.36 -11.10
CA GLU A 124 -20.46 11.09 -9.98
C GLU A 124 -21.51 11.47 -8.91
N GLY A 125 -22.76 11.72 -9.32
CA GLY A 125 -23.92 11.93 -8.44
C GLY A 125 -24.50 10.67 -7.80
N GLY A 126 -23.87 9.51 -8.02
CA GLY A 126 -24.33 8.20 -7.57
C GLY A 126 -25.18 7.46 -8.60
N GLY A 127 -25.43 6.18 -8.30
CA GLY A 127 -26.19 5.27 -9.14
C GLY A 127 -26.54 4.00 -8.37
N THR A 128 -27.33 3.12 -8.97
CA THR A 128 -27.75 1.85 -8.36
C THR A 128 -26.66 0.77 -8.40
N ALA A 129 -25.57 1.02 -9.15
CA ALA A 129 -24.45 0.11 -9.24
C ALA A 129 -23.71 0.00 -7.89
N LYS A 130 -23.44 -1.23 -7.46
CA LYS A 130 -22.68 -1.50 -6.23
C LYS A 130 -21.26 -0.99 -6.41
N LYS A 131 -20.84 -0.01 -5.60
CA LYS A 131 -19.45 0.44 -5.56
C LYS A 131 -18.53 -0.75 -5.27
N PRO A 132 -17.44 -0.95 -6.03
CA PRO A 132 -16.50 -2.04 -5.79
C PRO A 132 -15.84 -1.87 -4.43
N GLU A 133 -15.55 -2.98 -3.79
CA GLU A 133 -14.98 -3.01 -2.44
C GLU A 133 -13.55 -2.46 -2.43
N LYS A 134 -13.24 -1.64 -1.42
CA LYS A 134 -11.93 -1.01 -1.27
C LYS A 134 -10.87 -2.06 -1.00
N ALA A 135 -9.65 -1.84 -1.46
CA ALA A 135 -8.55 -2.79 -1.32
C ALA A 135 -8.35 -3.21 0.15
N MET A 136 -8.45 -2.24 1.07
CA MET A 136 -8.32 -2.44 2.51
C MET A 136 -9.32 -3.44 3.12
N SER A 137 -10.49 -3.67 2.49
CA SER A 137 -11.50 -4.61 3.00
C SER A 137 -11.45 -5.97 2.31
N VAL A 138 -10.74 -6.09 1.19
CA VAL A 138 -10.71 -7.32 0.37
C VAL A 138 -9.37 -8.03 0.41
N VAL A 139 -8.35 -7.46 1.05
CA VAL A 139 -7.08 -8.17 1.28
C VAL A 139 -7.37 -9.36 2.19
N ALA A 140 -7.26 -10.56 1.63
CA ALA A 140 -7.51 -11.80 2.36
C ALA A 140 -6.28 -12.26 3.17
N ALA A 141 -5.08 -12.14 2.59
CA ALA A 141 -3.82 -12.55 3.20
C ALA A 141 -2.64 -11.79 2.59
N ALA A 142 -1.49 -11.88 3.25
CA ALA A 142 -0.21 -11.42 2.76
C ALA A 142 0.89 -12.41 3.14
N GLU A 143 1.91 -12.51 2.30
CA GLU A 143 3.11 -13.30 2.56
C GLU A 143 4.21 -12.38 3.09
N TYR A 144 4.95 -12.86 4.08
CA TYR A 144 6.04 -12.12 4.70
C TYR A 144 7.31 -12.96 4.68
N ALA A 145 8.35 -12.45 4.02
CA ALA A 145 9.70 -12.98 4.14
C ALA A 145 10.44 -12.19 5.24
N VAL A 146 10.83 -12.89 6.30
CA VAL A 146 11.60 -12.29 7.42
C VAL A 146 13.01 -12.84 7.38
N ARG A 147 14.00 -11.94 7.28
CA ARG A 147 15.42 -12.30 7.35
C ARG A 147 16.04 -11.62 8.55
N PHE A 148 16.82 -12.37 9.30
CA PHE A 148 17.64 -11.85 10.40
C PHE A 148 19.02 -11.48 9.84
N ARG A 149 19.61 -10.41 10.37
CA ARG A 149 20.91 -9.91 9.90
C ARG A 149 22.02 -10.92 10.23
N ASP A 150 23.03 -11.07 9.38
CA ASP A 150 24.15 -12.01 9.61
C ASP A 150 24.89 -11.77 10.93
N SER A 151 24.89 -10.55 11.46
CA SER A 151 25.45 -10.27 12.79
C SER A 151 24.74 -11.03 13.94
N PHE A 152 23.54 -11.57 13.69
CA PHE A 152 22.86 -12.51 14.60
C PHE A 152 23.44 -13.93 14.50
N ALA A 153 23.89 -14.37 13.31
CA ALA A 153 24.52 -15.67 13.11
C ALA A 153 26.05 -15.65 13.37
N ALA A 154 26.72 -14.54 13.07
CA ALA A 154 28.18 -14.40 13.14
C ALA A 154 28.73 -14.32 14.57
N GLN A 155 27.91 -14.00 15.58
CA GLN A 155 28.33 -14.01 16.97
C GLN A 155 28.23 -15.37 17.66
N GLU A 156 27.61 -16.38 17.01
CA GLU A 156 27.71 -17.80 17.42
C GLU A 156 29.19 -18.26 17.52
N LYS A 157 30.09 -17.61 16.75
CA LYS A 157 31.53 -17.89 16.75
C LYS A 157 32.39 -16.96 17.60
N ALA A 158 31.89 -15.79 18.02
CA ALA A 158 32.75 -14.72 18.53
C ALA A 158 32.79 -14.56 20.06
N GLY A 159 31.95 -15.28 20.80
CA GLY A 159 31.89 -15.16 22.26
C GLY A 159 31.26 -13.83 22.71
N ALA A 160 30.60 -13.86 23.86
CA ALA A 160 29.87 -12.74 24.44
C ALA A 160 30.79 -11.55 24.73
N GLY A 161 30.90 -10.59 23.80
CA GLY A 161 31.90 -9.54 23.96
C GLY A 161 31.87 -8.39 22.96
N ALA A 162 30.72 -8.02 22.39
CA ALA A 162 30.53 -6.68 21.82
C ALA A 162 29.07 -6.45 21.43
N ALA A 163 28.28 -5.85 22.31
CA ALA A 163 27.01 -5.25 21.92
C ALA A 163 26.82 -3.90 22.62
N ARG A 164 26.78 -2.83 21.82
CA ARG A 164 26.08 -1.61 22.21
C ARG A 164 24.59 -1.86 22.03
N GLY A 165 23.89 -2.16 23.14
CA GLY A 165 22.44 -2.00 23.26
C GLY A 165 21.63 -3.26 23.62
N GLY A 166 21.33 -3.41 24.91
CA GLY A 166 20.11 -4.03 25.48
C GLY A 166 19.92 -5.56 25.35
N ASP A 167 19.24 -6.14 26.35
CA ASP A 167 18.96 -7.57 26.54
C ASP A 167 18.10 -8.26 25.44
N PHE A 168 17.83 -7.58 24.32
CA PHE A 168 17.02 -8.07 23.20
C PHE A 168 17.84 -8.38 21.93
N ALA A 169 19.17 -8.41 22.04
CA ALA A 169 20.05 -8.41 20.88
C ALA A 169 20.25 -9.77 20.18
N PHE A 170 19.64 -10.87 20.64
CA PHE A 170 19.98 -12.22 20.16
C PHE A 170 18.78 -13.16 20.04
N LEU A 171 18.75 -13.95 18.95
CA LEU A 171 17.88 -15.11 18.84
C LEU A 171 18.51 -16.28 19.63
N PRO A 172 17.71 -17.08 20.35
CA PRO A 172 18.21 -18.31 20.96
C PRO A 172 18.77 -19.28 19.91
N ASP A 173 19.77 -20.09 20.26
CA ASP A 173 20.37 -21.08 19.33
C ASP A 173 19.33 -22.01 18.71
N ASN A 174 18.29 -22.35 19.47
CA ASN A 174 17.18 -23.20 19.05
C ASN A 174 15.95 -22.41 18.51
N TRP A 175 16.12 -21.17 18.05
CA TRP A 175 15.00 -20.34 17.57
C TRP A 175 14.17 -21.00 16.48
N LYS A 176 14.79 -21.80 15.59
CA LYS A 176 14.08 -22.56 14.55
C LYS A 176 13.13 -23.57 15.15
N GLU A 177 13.57 -24.32 16.17
CA GLU A 177 12.74 -25.29 16.90
C GLU A 177 11.62 -24.61 17.69
N ILE A 178 11.92 -23.46 18.30
CA ILE A 178 10.92 -22.64 19.00
C ILE A 178 9.82 -22.20 18.02
N LEU A 179 10.18 -21.69 16.85
CA LEU A 179 9.20 -21.29 15.85
C LEU A 179 8.41 -22.48 15.32
N LEU A 180 9.07 -23.58 14.96
CA LEU A 180 8.38 -24.78 14.46
C LEU A 180 7.41 -25.36 15.49
N SER A 181 7.82 -25.45 16.76
CA SER A 181 6.97 -25.92 17.84
C SER A 181 5.81 -24.98 18.11
N PHE A 182 6.02 -23.65 18.06
CA PHE A 182 4.98 -22.65 18.18
C PHE A 182 3.96 -22.73 17.03
N THR A 183 4.43 -22.74 15.79
CA THR A 183 3.56 -22.85 14.61
C THR A 183 2.91 -24.22 14.51
N GLY A 184 3.46 -25.25 15.14
CA GLY A 184 2.93 -26.61 15.17
C GLY A 184 1.80 -26.85 16.17
N GLN A 185 1.49 -25.88 17.05
CA GLN A 185 0.39 -26.01 18.02
C GLN A 185 -0.97 -26.16 17.32
N ASP A 186 -1.86 -26.95 17.93
CA ASP A 186 -3.24 -27.13 17.46
C ASP A 186 -4.04 -25.81 17.53
N GLN A 187 -3.69 -24.93 18.46
CA GLN A 187 -4.29 -23.62 18.66
C GLN A 187 -3.22 -22.60 19.06
N ILE A 188 -3.34 -21.37 18.56
CA ILE A 188 -2.46 -20.25 18.91
C ILE A 188 -3.35 -19.14 19.48
N LEU A 189 -3.59 -19.16 20.79
CA LEU A 189 -4.53 -18.25 21.44
C LEU A 189 -3.91 -16.88 21.71
N TRP A 190 -4.44 -15.85 21.07
CA TRP A 190 -4.09 -14.46 21.33
C TRP A 190 -5.22 -13.73 22.05
N THR A 191 -4.90 -13.12 23.19
CA THR A 191 -5.86 -12.35 23.98
C THR A 191 -5.53 -10.87 23.90
N LYS A 192 -6.51 -10.06 23.47
CA LYS A 192 -6.44 -8.60 23.46
C LYS A 192 -7.38 -8.01 24.50
N GLU A 193 -6.86 -7.12 25.31
CA GLU A 193 -7.68 -6.27 26.18
C GLU A 193 -8.33 -5.14 25.37
N THR A 194 -9.61 -4.92 25.61
CA THR A 194 -10.40 -3.85 24.97
C THR A 194 -11.07 -3.01 26.04
N LYS A 195 -11.54 -1.81 25.66
CA LYS A 195 -12.35 -0.94 26.54
C LYS A 195 -13.60 -1.64 27.11
N LYS A 196 -14.05 -2.75 26.51
CA LYS A 196 -15.24 -3.52 26.90
C LYS A 196 -14.91 -4.91 27.50
N GLY A 197 -13.64 -5.21 27.79
CA GLY A 197 -13.19 -6.49 28.35
C GLY A 197 -12.17 -7.22 27.48
N PHE A 198 -11.97 -8.52 27.71
CA PHE A 198 -10.98 -9.34 27.01
C PHE A 198 -11.61 -10.07 25.82
N ARG A 199 -10.88 -10.13 24.70
CA ARG A 199 -11.22 -10.97 23.55
C ARG A 199 -10.08 -11.91 23.25
N THR A 200 -10.35 -13.22 23.29
CA THR A 200 -9.42 -14.27 22.88
C THR A 200 -9.77 -14.72 21.46
N LEU A 201 -8.75 -14.88 20.63
CA LEU A 201 -8.85 -15.34 19.25
C LEU A 201 -7.82 -16.44 19.01
N ASP A 202 -8.24 -17.56 18.43
CA ASP A 202 -7.30 -18.54 17.89
C ASP A 202 -6.75 -18.04 16.55
N MET A 203 -5.43 -17.82 16.50
CA MET A 203 -4.72 -17.36 15.32
C MET A 203 -4.31 -18.50 14.39
N LYS A 204 -4.36 -19.76 14.82
CA LYS A 204 -3.89 -20.90 14.03
C LYS A 204 -4.56 -20.99 12.64
N PRO A 205 -5.89 -20.80 12.49
CA PRO A 205 -6.54 -20.80 11.17
C PRO A 205 -6.16 -19.60 10.28
N LEU A 206 -5.51 -18.57 10.83
CA LEU A 206 -5.06 -17.37 10.10
C LEU A 206 -3.63 -17.51 9.55
N VAL A 207 -2.92 -18.57 9.94
CA VAL A 207 -1.59 -18.91 9.40
C VAL A 207 -1.80 -19.93 8.29
N TYR A 208 -1.78 -19.46 7.04
CA TYR A 208 -2.08 -20.30 5.87
C TYR A 208 -0.91 -21.19 5.48
N ASP A 209 0.30 -20.65 5.58
CA ASP A 209 1.53 -21.38 5.33
C ASP A 209 2.65 -20.81 6.23
N PHE A 210 3.62 -21.65 6.53
CA PHE A 210 4.81 -21.28 7.27
C PHE A 210 5.96 -22.21 6.89
N SER A 211 7.07 -21.63 6.46
CA SER A 211 8.30 -22.36 6.17
C SER A 211 9.51 -21.60 6.68
N ILE A 212 10.57 -22.33 6.96
CA ILE A 212 11.89 -21.79 7.28
C ILE A 212 12.80 -22.21 6.13
N GLY A 213 13.24 -21.25 5.32
CA GLY A 213 14.21 -21.50 4.26
C GLY A 213 15.56 -21.95 4.82
N ALA A 214 16.33 -22.69 4.03
CA ALA A 214 17.78 -22.70 4.19
C ALA A 214 18.29 -21.27 3.92
N ASP A 215 19.39 -20.85 4.53
CA ASP A 215 19.94 -19.51 4.33
C ASP A 215 20.05 -19.24 2.82
N ASP A 216 19.18 -18.38 2.29
CA ASP A 216 19.25 -17.92 0.91
C ASP A 216 20.54 -17.10 0.80
N THR A 217 21.59 -17.74 0.28
CA THR A 217 22.87 -17.11 -0.07
C THR A 217 22.69 -15.86 -0.91
#